data_AF-G0VSA7-F1
#
_entry.id   AF-G0VSA7-F1
#
_cell.length_a   1.000
_cell.length_b   1.000
_cell.length_c   1.000
_cell.angle_alpha   90.00
_cell.angle_beta   90.00
_cell.angle_gamma   90.00
#
_symmetry.space_group_name_H-M   'P 1'
#
loop_
_entity.id
_entity.type
_entity.pdbx_description
1 polymer ?
#
loop_
_entity_poly.entity_id
_entity_poly.type
_entity_poly.pdbx_seq_one_letter_code
_entity_poly.pdbx_strand_id
1 'polypeptide(L)'
;MVNTKDVLFYIEKYDKKLKSHFFEDWDLKRFPFVLLMPDGSFSTYGVKPDAIEIGPTSGHLRTMLTIYEGMARHIGIAKLRTFTTRNPIAYAKLSGATLVDSIEEYGQPTEYIFEKEVLNGEK
;
A
#
# COMPACT_ATOMS: atom_id res chain seq x y z
N MET A 1 18.38 14.92 -2.05
CA MET A 1 18.66 13.69 -1.26
C MET A 1 17.67 13.69 -0.11
N VAL A 2 17.00 12.57 0.15
CA VAL A 2 16.02 12.49 1.24
C VAL A 2 16.74 12.53 2.58
N ASN A 3 16.23 13.31 3.54
CA ASN A 3 16.81 13.41 4.86
C ASN A 3 16.34 12.24 5.73
N THR A 4 17.28 11.52 6.35
CA THR A 4 16.97 10.41 7.27
C THR A 4 16.01 10.81 8.39
N LYS A 5 16.09 12.07 8.88
CA LYS A 5 15.17 12.57 9.91
C LYS A 5 13.71 12.58 9.45
N ASP A 6 13.46 12.87 8.18
CA ASP A 6 12.10 12.91 7.63
C ASP A 6 11.53 11.50 7.47
N VAL A 7 12.38 10.54 7.07
CA VAL A 7 12.01 9.11 7.01
C VAL A 7 11.62 8.59 8.39
N LEU A 8 12.45 8.86 9.40
CA LEU A 8 12.17 8.46 10.79
C LEU A 8 10.88 9.08 11.31
N PHE A 9 10.63 10.36 11.02
CA PHE A 9 9.38 11.04 11.37
C PHE A 9 8.15 10.31 10.80
N TYR A 10 8.21 9.87 9.54
CA TYR A 10 7.09 9.16 8.91
C TYR A 10 6.91 7.74 9.46
N ILE A 11 7.99 7.04 9.84
CA ILE A 11 7.90 5.76 10.56
C ILE A 11 7.21 5.96 11.91
N GLU A 12 7.64 6.93 12.72
CA GLU A 12 7.01 7.20 14.00
C GLU A 12 5.52 7.58 13.87
N LYS A 13 5.17 8.31 12.81
CA LYS A 13 3.78 8.68 12.52
C LYS A 13 2.95 7.45 12.14
N TYR A 14 3.50 6.53 11.35
CA TYR A 14 2.90 5.23 11.04
C TYR A 14 2.63 4.48 12.35
N ASP A 15 3.66 4.31 13.19
CA ASP A 15 3.58 3.53 14.42
C ASP A 15 2.55 4.09 15.40
N LYS A 16 2.51 5.43 15.57
CA LYS A 16 1.52 6.08 16.43
C LYS A 16 0.09 5.89 15.94
N LYS A 17 -0.13 5.93 14.62
CA LYS A 17 -1.45 5.79 13.97
C LYS A 17 -1.92 4.34 13.96
N LEU A 18 -1.01 3.42 13.68
CA LEU A 18 -1.31 2.01 13.45
C LEU A 18 -0.97 1.10 14.63
N LYS A 19 -0.48 1.66 15.75
CA LYS A 19 -0.24 0.92 17.00
C LYS A 19 0.54 -0.39 16.77
N SER A 20 1.40 -0.39 15.76
CA SER A 20 2.25 -1.49 15.28
C SER A 20 3.51 -0.85 14.71
N HIS A 21 4.66 -1.51 14.75
CA HIS A 21 5.88 -0.98 14.16
C HIS A 21 5.91 -1.23 12.64
N PHE A 22 6.30 -0.21 11.86
CA PHE A 22 6.38 -0.32 10.40
C PHE A 22 7.17 -1.55 9.93
N PHE A 23 8.31 -1.83 10.57
CA PHE A 23 9.18 -2.96 10.20
C PHE A 23 8.64 -4.33 10.63
N GLU A 24 7.69 -4.37 11.57
CA GLU A 24 6.98 -5.61 11.93
C GLU A 24 5.88 -5.92 10.92
N ASP A 25 5.20 -4.88 10.40
CA ASP A 25 4.18 -5.03 9.36
C ASP A 25 4.79 -5.29 7.97
N TRP A 26 6.08 -5.01 7.77
CA TRP A 26 6.75 -5.15 6.47
C TRP A 26 7.22 -6.59 6.20
N ASP A 27 6.40 -7.32 5.44
CA ASP A 27 6.82 -8.58 4.83
C ASP A 27 7.75 -8.33 3.61
N LEU A 28 9.06 -8.48 3.82
CA LEU A 28 10.08 -8.33 2.77
C LEU A 28 9.94 -9.32 1.61
N LYS A 29 9.36 -10.51 1.83
CA LYS A 29 9.15 -11.49 0.76
C LYS A 29 7.99 -11.08 -0.14
N ARG A 30 6.94 -10.50 0.44
CA ARG A 30 5.76 -10.01 -0.29
C ARG A 30 6.00 -8.63 -0.91
N PHE A 31 6.68 -7.73 -0.21
CA PHE A 31 6.90 -6.34 -0.62
C PHE A 31 8.40 -5.98 -0.67
N PRO A 32 9.19 -6.57 -1.59
CA PRO A 32 10.65 -6.38 -1.60
C PRO A 32 11.11 -4.98 -2.01
N PHE A 33 10.24 -4.16 -2.61
CA PHE A 33 10.61 -2.84 -3.12
C PHE A 33 10.08 -1.70 -2.25
N VAL A 34 10.76 -0.55 -2.32
CA VAL A 34 10.39 0.68 -1.60
C VAL A 34 10.24 1.83 -2.60
N LEU A 35 9.08 2.49 -2.57
CA LEU A 35 8.85 3.79 -3.18
C LEU A 35 9.12 4.86 -2.12
N LEU A 36 10.29 5.53 -2.22
CA LEU A 36 10.68 6.61 -1.33
C LEU A 36 10.43 7.97 -1.97
N MET A 37 9.65 8.81 -1.30
CA MET A 37 9.30 10.14 -1.77
C MET A 37 10.31 11.20 -1.30
N PRO A 38 10.41 12.34 -2.02
CA PRO A 38 11.32 13.42 -1.64
C PRO A 38 11.10 13.99 -0.23
N ASP A 39 9.87 13.87 0.30
CA ASP A 39 9.49 14.33 1.64
C ASP A 39 9.83 13.33 2.75
N GLY A 40 10.43 12.19 2.44
CA GLY A 40 10.76 11.13 3.39
C GLY A 40 9.63 10.13 3.65
N SER A 41 8.42 10.36 3.14
CA SER A 41 7.37 9.34 3.20
C SER A 41 7.69 8.20 2.25
N PHE A 42 7.23 7.00 2.57
CA PHE A 42 7.48 5.85 1.69
C PHE A 42 6.38 4.80 1.78
N SER A 43 6.39 3.95 0.78
CA SER A 43 5.48 2.82 0.61
C SER A 43 6.28 1.61 0.16
N THR A 44 5.90 0.43 0.61
CA THR A 44 6.50 -0.84 0.18
C THR A 44 5.61 -1.47 -0.88
N TYR A 45 6.19 -2.22 -1.82
CA TYR A 45 5.43 -2.91 -2.85
C TYR A 45 6.12 -4.15 -3.39
N GLY A 46 5.31 -5.02 -3.98
CA GLY A 46 5.73 -6.16 -4.78
C GLY A 46 5.05 -6.09 -6.15
N VAL A 47 5.64 -6.75 -7.14
CA VAL A 47 5.08 -6.84 -8.49
C VAL A 47 4.70 -8.28 -8.78
N LYS A 48 3.44 -8.51 -9.10
CA LYS A 48 2.89 -9.78 -9.59
C LYS A 48 2.55 -9.63 -11.08
N PRO A 49 2.33 -10.74 -11.83
CA PRO A 49 1.99 -10.67 -13.25
C PRO A 49 0.74 -9.83 -13.56
N ASP A 50 -0.24 -9.81 -12.65
CA ASP A 50 -1.55 -9.18 -12.83
C ASP A 50 -1.77 -7.91 -11.98
N ALA A 51 -0.92 -7.68 -10.97
CA ALA A 51 -1.11 -6.59 -10.02
C ALA A 51 0.21 -6.05 -9.43
N ILE A 52 0.22 -4.76 -9.07
CA ILE A 52 1.17 -4.23 -8.10
C ILE A 52 0.55 -4.40 -6.72
N GLU A 53 1.21 -5.16 -5.84
CA GLU A 53 0.78 -5.35 -4.46
C GLU A 53 1.43 -4.30 -3.57
N ILE A 54 0.61 -3.52 -2.87
CA ILE A 54 1.03 -2.39 -2.05
C ILE A 54 0.99 -2.80 -0.58
N GLY A 55 2.12 -2.63 0.08
CA GLY A 55 2.35 -2.94 1.47
C GLY A 55 2.18 -1.74 2.42
N PRO A 56 2.75 -1.85 3.63
CA PRO A 56 2.82 -0.75 4.58
C PRO A 56 3.28 0.55 3.94
N THR A 57 2.57 1.63 4.27
CA THR A 57 2.76 2.97 3.71
C THR A 57 2.76 4.01 4.83
N SER A 58 3.89 4.69 5.03
CA SER A 58 4.07 5.71 6.07
C SER A 58 3.52 7.09 5.68
N GLY A 59 3.28 7.31 4.39
CA GLY A 59 2.77 8.57 3.82
C GLY A 59 1.26 8.67 3.58
N HIS A 60 0.88 9.61 2.72
CA HIS A 60 -0.49 9.77 2.25
C HIS A 60 -0.84 8.68 1.23
N LEU A 61 -1.61 7.68 1.66
CA LEU A 61 -2.00 6.53 0.83
C LEU A 61 -2.57 6.94 -0.54
N ARG A 62 -3.45 7.94 -0.61
CA ARG A 62 -4.03 8.39 -1.88
C ARG A 62 -2.99 8.89 -2.88
N THR A 63 -2.02 9.68 -2.41
CA THR A 63 -0.92 10.17 -3.25
C THR A 63 -0.07 9.01 -3.76
N MET A 64 0.24 8.05 -2.88
CA MET A 64 1.00 6.84 -3.26
C MET A 64 0.23 6.00 -4.29
N LEU A 65 -1.08 5.82 -4.11
CA LEU A 65 -1.93 5.08 -5.05
C LEU A 65 -1.90 5.71 -6.45
N THR A 66 -1.95 7.04 -6.57
CA THR A 66 -1.82 7.72 -7.88
C THR A 66 -0.47 7.45 -8.54
N ILE A 67 0.61 7.37 -7.76
CA ILE A 67 1.94 7.04 -8.29
C ILE A 67 1.97 5.58 -8.77
N TYR A 68 1.43 4.65 -7.98
CA TYR A 68 1.33 3.25 -8.37
C TYR A 68 0.44 3.05 -9.60
N GLU A 69 -0.65 3.79 -9.76
CA GLU A 69 -1.46 3.77 -10.98
C GLU A 69 -0.66 4.25 -12.21
N GLY A 70 0.18 5.27 -12.04
CA GLY A 70 1.13 5.69 -13.07
C GLY A 70 2.14 4.60 -13.44
N MET A 71 2.74 3.97 -12.43
CA MET A 71 3.67 2.86 -12.61
C MET A 71 3.00 1.67 -13.31
N ALA A 72 1.82 1.26 -12.86
CA ALA A 72 1.07 0.14 -13.41
C ALA A 72 0.73 0.35 -14.89
N ARG A 73 0.26 1.55 -15.27
CA ARG A 73 0.04 1.91 -16.68
C ARG A 73 1.32 1.82 -17.50
N HIS A 74 2.43 2.29 -16.96
CA HIS A 74 3.71 2.29 -17.67
C HIS A 74 4.23 0.86 -17.94
N ILE A 75 4.01 -0.07 -17.02
CA ILE A 75 4.48 -1.46 -17.12
C ILE A 75 3.40 -2.44 -17.60
N GLY A 76 2.22 -1.95 -17.98
CA GLY A 76 1.13 -2.75 -18.54
C GLY A 76 0.39 -3.63 -17.53
N ILE A 77 0.42 -3.28 -16.24
CA ILE A 77 -0.31 -3.99 -15.18
C ILE A 77 -1.72 -3.40 -15.01
N ALA A 78 -2.72 -4.27 -14.98
CA ALA A 78 -4.12 -3.87 -15.01
C ALA A 78 -4.70 -3.49 -13.64
N LYS A 79 -4.02 -3.82 -12.53
CA LYS A 79 -4.58 -3.68 -11.19
C LYS A 79 -3.56 -3.25 -10.14
N LEU A 80 -4.06 -2.57 -9.12
CA LEU A 80 -3.40 -2.41 -7.84
C LEU A 80 -4.10 -3.28 -6.82
N ARG A 81 -3.32 -3.98 -5.99
CA ARG A 81 -3.82 -4.74 -4.85
C ARG A 81 -3.24 -4.15 -3.57
N THR A 82 -4.05 -4.00 -2.55
CA THR A 82 -3.63 -3.47 -1.26
C THR A 82 -4.43 -4.17 -0.16
N PHE A 83 -4.07 -3.97 1.09
CA PHE A 83 -4.76 -4.62 2.19
C PHE A 83 -4.83 -3.75 3.45
N THR A 84 -5.66 -4.20 4.39
CA THR A 84 -5.75 -3.64 5.74
C THR A 84 -6.15 -4.73 6.71
N THR A 85 -5.60 -4.69 7.93
CA THR A 85 -6.01 -5.55 9.05
C THR A 85 -7.08 -4.87 9.93
N ARG A 86 -7.59 -3.73 9.48
CA ARG A 86 -8.48 -2.83 10.22
C ARG A 86 -9.82 -2.66 9.53
N ASN A 87 -10.62 -1.70 10.00
CA ASN A 87 -11.95 -1.38 9.45
C ASN A 87 -11.95 -1.30 7.90
N PRO A 88 -12.53 -2.29 7.20
CA PRO A 88 -12.47 -2.38 5.74
C PRO A 88 -13.32 -1.30 5.08
N ILE A 89 -14.42 -0.85 5.71
CA ILE A 89 -15.31 0.18 5.17
C ILE A 89 -14.60 1.54 5.12
N ALA A 90 -13.90 1.90 6.19
CA ALA A 90 -13.12 3.13 6.23
C ALA A 90 -11.96 3.09 5.21
N TYR A 91 -11.35 1.92 5.06
CA TYR A 91 -10.26 1.71 4.12
C TYR A 91 -10.71 1.77 2.66
N ALA A 92 -11.86 1.19 2.31
CA ALA A 92 -12.46 1.30 0.98
C ALA A 92 -12.67 2.76 0.57
N LYS A 93 -13.20 3.59 1.49
CA LYS A 93 -13.37 5.04 1.27
C LYS A 93 -12.04 5.78 1.11
N LEU A 94 -11.01 5.35 1.85
CA LEU A 94 -9.69 5.97 1.80
C LEU A 94 -8.97 5.65 0.47
N SER A 95 -8.96 4.38 0.08
CA SER A 95 -8.23 3.85 -1.08
C SER A 95 -8.98 4.02 -2.41
N GLY A 96 -10.32 4.03 -2.37
CA GLY A 96 -11.15 3.93 -3.56
C GLY A 96 -11.07 2.56 -4.23
N ALA A 97 -10.61 1.54 -3.51
CA ALA A 97 -10.50 0.17 -3.97
C ALA A 97 -11.70 -0.67 -3.48
N THR A 98 -11.97 -1.77 -4.17
CA THR A 98 -13.06 -2.70 -3.87
C THR A 98 -12.52 -3.87 -3.04
N LEU A 99 -13.21 -4.24 -1.96
CA LEU A 99 -12.90 -5.44 -1.20
C LEU A 99 -13.17 -6.67 -2.08
N VAL A 100 -12.16 -7.52 -2.29
CA VAL A 100 -12.28 -8.72 -3.14
C VAL A 100 -12.11 -10.02 -2.38
N ASP A 101 -11.39 -9.99 -1.25
CA ASP A 101 -11.09 -11.19 -0.47
C ASP A 101 -10.75 -10.82 0.99
N SER A 102 -10.71 -11.81 1.87
CA SER A 102 -10.21 -11.69 3.23
C SER A 102 -9.49 -12.96 3.67
N ILE A 103 -8.33 -12.79 4.30
CA ILE A 103 -7.62 -13.89 4.98
C ILE A 103 -8.14 -13.95 6.41
N GLU A 104 -8.48 -15.15 6.86
CA GLU A 104 -8.91 -15.41 8.23
C GLU A 104 -7.85 -16.22 8.98
N GLU A 105 -7.58 -15.85 10.23
CA GLU A 105 -6.95 -16.74 11.20
C GLU A 105 -7.93 -17.02 12.33
N TYR A 106 -8.03 -18.28 12.75
CA TYR A 106 -8.95 -18.72 13.82
C TYR A 106 -10.42 -18.31 13.59
N GLY A 107 -10.85 -18.20 12.32
CA GLY A 107 -12.22 -17.81 11.95
C GLY A 107 -12.54 -16.32 12.14
N GLN A 108 -11.51 -15.46 12.26
CA GLN A 108 -11.68 -14.01 12.22
C GLN A 108 -10.81 -13.42 11.09
N PRO A 109 -11.33 -12.44 10.31
CA PRO A 109 -10.54 -11.78 9.28
C PRO A 109 -9.32 -11.08 9.90
N THR A 110 -8.12 -11.52 9.52
CA THR A 110 -6.85 -10.90 9.88
C THR A 110 -6.37 -9.93 8.82
N GLU A 111 -6.76 -10.13 7.56
CA GLU A 111 -6.41 -9.25 6.45
C GLU A 111 -7.60 -9.10 5.48
N TYR A 112 -7.93 -7.88 5.10
CA TYR A 112 -8.91 -7.57 4.07
C TYR A 112 -8.17 -7.12 2.80
N ILE A 113 -8.40 -7.79 1.69
CA ILE A 113 -7.70 -7.58 0.42
C ILE A 113 -8.59 -6.75 -0.51
N PHE A 114 -8.01 -5.67 -1.02
CA PHE A 114 -8.67 -4.72 -1.90
C PHE A 114 -7.98 -4.65 -3.25
N GLU A 115 -8.78 -4.55 -4.31
CA GLU A 115 -8.30 -4.31 -5.67
C GLU A 115 -8.84 -3.01 -6.24
N LYS A 116 -8.00 -2.34 -7.03
CA LYS A 116 -8.37 -1.17 -7.82
C LYS A 116 -7.92 -1.39 -9.26
N GLU A 117 -8.86 -1.30 -10.18
CA GLU A 117 -8.55 -1.34 -11.61
C GLU A 117 -7.76 -0.10 -12.02
N VAL A 118 -6.73 -0.34 -12.82
CA VAL A 118 -5.94 0.70 -13.43
C VAL A 118 -6.58 1.01 -14.78
N LEU A 119 -7.29 2.13 -14.85
CA LEU A 119 -7.86 2.60 -16.10
C LEU A 119 -6.71 2.96 -17.03
N ASN A 120 -6.50 2.13 -18.05
CA ASN A 120 -5.70 2.53 -19.19
C ASN A 120 -6.42 3.72 -19.83
N GLY A 121 -5.79 4.89 -19.80
CA GLY A 121 -6.31 6.02 -20.54
C GLY A 121 -6.45 5.60 -22.00
N GLU A 122 -7.67 5.61 -22.52
CA GLU A 122 -7.82 5.75 -23.97
C GLU A 122 -7.01 6.99 -24.39
N LYS A 123 -6.19 6.79 -25.42
CA LYS A 123 -5.18 7.71 -25.95
C LYS A 123 -5.70 9.14 -26.14
#